data_AF-A0A0D3CFC0-F1
#
_entry.id   AF-A0A0D3CFC0-F1
#
_cell.length_a   1.000
_cell.length_b   1.000
_cell.length_c   1.000
_cell.angle_alpha   90.00
_cell.angle_beta   90.00
_cell.angle_gamma   90.00
#
_symmetry.space_group_name_H-M   'P 1'
#
loop_
_entity.id
_entity.type
_entity.pdbx_description
1 polymer ?
#
loop_
_entity_poly.entity_id
_entity_poly.type
_entity_poly.pdbx_seq_one_letter_code
_entity_poly.pdbx_strand_id
1 'polypeptide(L)'
;MTSRKRSSKKRRKRTGTLYATLQEFYRVSSGVVFRVPVHGESAEDPAEGLFTCYEAFLTRCRMWFLIPEAIVRTLERFELSISQLNVAALQNFLGVLVLSYELGMDLSPEDFEGLWSTRKTSIDHSSRMAPKKHMSIIQGHTSNAKGWFERFFYVRIDGASV
;
A
#
# COMPACT_ATOMS: atom_id res chain seq x y z
N MET A 1 29.31 -29.05 -0.44
CA MET A 1 28.02 -28.66 0.21
C MET A 1 28.10 -27.37 1.07
N THR A 2 28.98 -26.41 0.78
CA THR A 2 29.27 -25.26 1.69
C THR A 2 28.84 -23.88 1.15
N SER A 3 28.54 -23.76 -0.15
CA SER A 3 28.20 -22.47 -0.78
C SER A 3 26.73 -22.02 -0.54
N ARG A 4 25.77 -22.95 -0.58
CA ARG A 4 24.34 -22.66 -0.32
C ARG A 4 24.07 -22.12 1.10
N LYS A 5 24.78 -22.63 2.12
CA LYS A 5 24.62 -22.18 3.52
C LYS A 5 25.17 -20.77 3.77
N ARG A 6 26.22 -20.33 3.06
CA ARG A 6 26.77 -18.97 3.20
C ARG A 6 25.89 -17.93 2.51
N SER A 7 25.32 -18.25 1.34
CA SER A 7 24.37 -17.38 0.63
C SER A 7 23.08 -17.15 1.44
N SER A 8 22.50 -18.22 2.03
CA SER A 8 21.30 -18.09 2.85
C SER A 8 21.54 -17.29 4.14
N LYS A 9 22.70 -17.44 4.79
CA LYS A 9 23.08 -16.72 6.02
C LYS A 9 23.34 -15.23 5.78
N LYS A 10 23.94 -14.87 4.64
CA LYS A 10 24.14 -13.47 4.21
C LYS A 10 22.82 -12.80 3.83
N ARG A 11 21.90 -13.54 3.21
CA ARG A 11 20.57 -13.04 2.82
C ARG A 11 19.66 -12.81 4.02
N ARG A 12 19.64 -13.74 4.99
CA ARG A 12 18.93 -13.60 6.28
C ARG A 12 19.36 -12.38 7.09
N LYS A 13 20.66 -12.05 7.09
CA LYS A 13 21.19 -10.85 7.75
C LYS A 13 20.71 -9.55 7.10
N ARG A 14 20.65 -9.49 5.75
CA ARG A 14 20.17 -8.32 5.01
C ARG A 14 18.66 -8.07 5.14
N THR A 15 17.86 -9.14 5.18
CA THR A 15 16.42 -9.03 5.41
C THR A 15 16.11 -8.59 6.84
N GLY A 16 16.83 -9.12 7.85
CA GLY A 16 16.69 -8.69 9.24
C GLY A 16 17.00 -7.21 9.46
N THR A 17 18.02 -6.67 8.77
CA THR A 17 18.33 -5.23 8.81
C THR A 17 17.27 -4.37 8.14
N LEU A 18 16.67 -4.81 7.03
CA LEU A 18 15.66 -4.02 6.34
C LEU A 18 14.40 -3.83 7.21
N TYR A 19 13.91 -4.87 7.88
CA TYR A 19 12.72 -4.77 8.73
C TYR A 19 12.95 -3.94 9.98
N ALA A 20 14.11 -4.10 10.61
CA ALA A 20 14.48 -3.25 11.74
C ALA A 20 14.50 -1.78 11.32
N THR A 21 15.04 -1.48 10.12
CA THR A 21 14.97 -0.12 9.55
C THR A 21 13.54 0.31 9.25
N LEU A 22 12.67 -0.55 8.69
CA LEU A 22 11.29 -0.16 8.41
C LEU A 22 10.50 0.18 9.69
N GLN A 23 10.66 -0.64 10.73
CA GLN A 23 10.00 -0.44 12.03
C GLN A 23 10.55 0.80 12.76
N GLU A 24 11.87 0.97 12.79
CA GLU A 24 12.50 2.09 13.50
C GLU A 24 12.37 3.41 12.74
N PHE A 25 12.68 3.42 11.44
CA PHE A 25 12.74 4.64 10.64
C PHE A 25 11.36 5.18 10.28
N TYR A 26 10.42 4.30 9.91
CA TYR A 26 9.04 4.69 9.59
C TYR A 26 8.08 4.53 10.76
N ARG A 27 8.62 4.31 11.98
CA ARG A 27 7.86 4.11 13.22
C ARG A 27 6.80 3.02 13.13
N VAL A 28 7.01 2.00 12.28
CA VAL A 28 6.00 0.97 12.05
C VAL A 28 5.78 0.12 13.31
N SER A 29 4.52 -0.10 13.70
CA SER A 29 4.16 -0.97 14.84
C SER A 29 4.90 -2.30 14.73
N SER A 30 5.49 -2.71 15.87
CA SER A 30 6.22 -3.96 15.99
C SER A 30 5.36 -5.20 15.74
N GLY A 31 4.03 -5.07 15.83
CA GLY A 31 3.07 -6.12 15.51
C GLY A 31 2.96 -6.42 14.00
N VAL A 32 3.33 -5.47 13.14
CA VAL A 32 3.28 -5.66 11.68
C VAL A 32 4.40 -6.59 11.24
N VAL A 33 4.02 -7.67 10.57
CA VAL A 33 4.97 -8.66 10.07
C VAL A 33 5.19 -8.48 8.57
N PHE A 34 6.44 -8.20 8.22
CA PHE A 34 6.90 -8.01 6.85
C PHE A 34 7.61 -9.25 6.30
N ARG A 35 7.44 -9.52 4.99
CA ARG A 35 8.18 -10.54 4.23
C ARG A 35 8.75 -9.92 2.96
N VAL A 36 10.04 -10.14 2.72
CA VAL A 36 10.78 -9.57 1.59
C VAL A 36 10.62 -10.53 0.43
N PRO A 37 10.26 -10.05 -0.76
CA PRO A 37 10.13 -10.90 -1.93
C PRO A 37 11.45 -11.60 -2.24
N VAL A 38 11.35 -12.86 -2.64
CA VAL A 38 12.46 -13.61 -3.19
C VAL A 38 12.50 -13.44 -4.71
N HIS A 39 13.66 -13.70 -5.32
CA HIS A 39 13.82 -13.55 -6.76
C HIS A 39 12.77 -14.38 -7.53
N GLY A 40 12.02 -13.70 -8.41
CA GLY A 40 10.94 -14.29 -9.21
C GLY A 40 9.53 -14.06 -8.65
N GLU A 41 9.38 -13.60 -7.40
CA GLU A 41 8.07 -13.25 -6.87
C GLU A 41 7.59 -11.88 -7.39
N SER A 42 6.29 -11.78 -7.67
CA SER A 42 5.64 -10.57 -8.21
C SER A 42 4.89 -9.80 -7.13
N ALA A 43 4.81 -8.48 -7.29
CA ALA A 43 3.96 -7.61 -6.50
C ALA A 43 2.47 -7.89 -6.69
N GLU A 44 2.08 -8.45 -7.85
CA GLU A 44 0.69 -8.64 -8.25
C GLU A 44 0.06 -9.94 -7.72
N ASP A 45 0.90 -10.89 -7.28
CA ASP A 45 0.46 -12.22 -6.83
C ASP A 45 1.05 -12.55 -5.45
N PRO A 46 0.58 -11.88 -4.38
CA PRO A 46 0.98 -12.22 -3.03
C PRO A 46 0.38 -13.57 -2.61
N ALA A 47 1.14 -14.35 -1.83
CA ALA A 47 0.62 -15.59 -1.25
C ALA A 47 -0.54 -15.32 -0.28
N GLU A 48 -1.40 -16.32 -0.08
CA GLU A 48 -2.55 -16.23 0.83
C GLU A 48 -2.15 -15.73 2.23
N GLY A 49 -2.98 -14.84 2.79
CA GLY A 49 -2.73 -14.19 4.07
C GLY A 49 -1.67 -13.09 4.03
N LEU A 50 -1.19 -12.70 2.84
CA LEU A 50 -0.30 -11.56 2.63
C LEU A 50 -0.94 -10.57 1.64
N PHE A 51 -0.62 -9.29 1.80
CA PHE A 51 -0.83 -8.29 0.75
C PHE A 51 0.48 -7.63 0.37
N THR A 52 0.55 -7.07 -0.84
CA THR A 52 1.71 -6.33 -1.31
C THR A 52 1.66 -4.87 -0.88
N CYS A 53 2.76 -4.37 -0.35
CA CYS A 53 2.94 -2.96 0.00
C CYS A 53 4.24 -2.42 -0.60
N TYR A 54 4.17 -1.22 -1.16
CA TYR A 54 5.34 -0.55 -1.75
C TYR A 54 6.03 0.34 -0.72
N GLU A 55 7.36 0.43 -0.79
CA GLU A 55 8.14 1.37 0.03
C GLU A 55 7.66 2.82 -0.14
N ALA A 56 7.17 3.16 -1.34
CA ALA A 56 6.57 4.45 -1.64
C ALA A 56 5.34 4.78 -0.76
N PHE A 57 4.59 3.78 -0.29
CA PHE A 57 3.43 4.02 0.58
C PHE A 57 3.87 4.46 1.98
N LEU A 58 4.94 3.88 2.52
CA LEU A 58 5.52 4.29 3.79
C LEU A 58 6.18 5.68 3.69
N THR A 59 6.94 5.90 2.62
CA THR A 59 7.78 7.10 2.46
C THR A 59 7.01 8.33 1.96
N ARG A 60 6.03 8.14 1.09
CA ARG A 60 5.30 9.24 0.42
C ARG A 60 3.86 9.39 0.90
N CYS A 61 3.18 8.28 1.17
CA CYS A 61 1.80 8.31 1.69
C CYS A 61 1.74 8.37 3.22
N ARG A 62 2.89 8.26 3.90
CA ARG A 62 2.99 8.23 5.37
C ARG A 62 2.12 7.14 6.00
N MET A 63 1.99 6.02 5.29
CA MET A 63 1.16 4.90 5.70
C MET A 63 1.89 4.04 6.73
N TRP A 64 2.17 4.61 7.89
CA TRP A 64 2.80 3.91 8.98
C TRP A 64 1.72 3.08 9.70
N PHE A 65 1.26 1.99 9.07
CA PHE A 65 0.45 0.86 9.63
C PHE A 65 -0.93 1.13 10.29
N LEU A 66 -1.61 0.00 10.51
CA LEU A 66 -3.05 -0.30 10.44
C LEU A 66 -3.75 0.37 9.24
N ILE A 67 -4.12 -0.42 8.24
CA ILE A 67 -4.98 0.00 7.13
C ILE A 67 -6.37 0.24 7.71
N PRO A 68 -6.92 1.46 7.69
CA PRO A 68 -8.27 1.69 8.15
C PRO A 68 -9.26 0.78 7.41
N GLU A 69 -10.19 0.18 8.14
CA GLU A 69 -11.22 -0.71 7.58
C GLU A 69 -11.97 -0.05 6.42
N ALA A 70 -12.19 1.26 6.48
CA ALA A 70 -12.80 2.04 5.40
C ALA A 70 -12.04 1.90 4.06
N ILE A 71 -10.70 1.88 4.08
CA ILE A 71 -9.88 1.63 2.88
C ILE A 71 -10.16 0.23 2.35
N VAL A 72 -10.15 -0.79 3.20
CA VAL A 72 -10.37 -2.19 2.79
C VAL A 72 -11.75 -2.35 2.17
N ARG A 73 -12.81 -1.90 2.86
CA ARG A 73 -14.19 -1.97 2.36
C ARG A 73 -14.38 -1.22 1.04
N THR A 74 -13.73 -0.07 0.90
CA THR A 74 -13.82 0.72 -0.34
C THR A 74 -13.10 0.02 -1.49
N LEU A 75 -11.89 -0.48 -1.23
CA LEU A 75 -11.11 -1.22 -2.21
C LEU A 75 -11.83 -2.49 -2.69
N GLU A 76 -12.48 -3.21 -1.78
CA GLU A 76 -13.34 -4.35 -2.10
C GLU A 76 -14.45 -3.96 -3.08
N ARG A 77 -15.13 -2.83 -2.86
CA ARG A 77 -16.17 -2.32 -3.79
C ARG A 77 -15.64 -1.96 -5.16
N PHE A 78 -14.43 -1.45 -5.23
CA PHE A 78 -13.78 -1.13 -6.51
C PHE A 78 -13.10 -2.34 -7.15
N GLU A 79 -13.16 -3.53 -6.52
CA GLU A 79 -12.47 -4.74 -6.94
C GLU A 79 -10.95 -4.50 -7.12
N LEU A 80 -10.37 -3.75 -6.18
CA LEU A 80 -8.96 -3.34 -6.22
C LEU A 80 -8.21 -3.85 -4.99
N SER A 81 -6.97 -4.27 -5.21
CA SER A 81 -6.00 -4.46 -4.14
C SER A 81 -5.30 -3.13 -3.81
N ILE A 82 -4.80 -3.00 -2.57
CA ILE A 82 -4.03 -1.82 -2.17
C ILE A 82 -2.77 -1.62 -3.04
N SER A 83 -2.18 -2.70 -3.55
CA SER A 83 -1.04 -2.66 -4.49
C SER A 83 -1.39 -2.06 -5.86
N GLN A 84 -2.66 -2.05 -6.26
CA GLN A 84 -3.08 -1.42 -7.51
C GLN A 84 -3.30 0.09 -7.38
N LEU A 85 -3.34 0.62 -6.14
CA LEU A 85 -3.35 2.05 -5.93
C LEU A 85 -1.98 2.65 -6.26
N ASN A 86 -1.96 3.70 -7.06
CA ASN A 86 -0.76 4.53 -7.15
C ASN A 86 -0.65 5.46 -5.93
N VAL A 87 0.55 6.02 -5.73
CA VAL A 87 0.86 6.93 -4.61
C VAL A 87 -0.15 8.09 -4.51
N ALA A 88 -0.52 8.71 -5.63
CA ALA A 88 -1.44 9.84 -5.62
C ALA A 88 -2.87 9.43 -5.24
N ALA A 89 -3.34 8.27 -5.70
CA ALA A 89 -4.64 7.72 -5.33
C ALA A 89 -4.68 7.43 -3.83
N LEU A 90 -3.66 6.74 -3.29
CA LEU A 90 -3.58 6.43 -1.87
C LEU A 90 -3.47 7.69 -1.00
N GLN A 91 -2.70 8.71 -1.40
CA GLN A 91 -2.62 9.98 -0.68
C GLN A 91 -3.97 10.70 -0.62
N ASN A 92 -4.70 10.76 -1.74
CA ASN A 92 -6.04 11.36 -1.77
C ASN A 92 -7.02 10.60 -0.86
N PHE A 93 -6.96 9.27 -0.88
CA PHE A 93 -7.77 8.42 -0.01
C PHE A 93 -7.52 8.70 1.47
N LEU A 94 -6.25 8.63 1.88
CA LEU A 94 -5.86 8.91 3.26
C LEU A 94 -6.22 10.33 3.67
N GLY A 95 -6.02 11.31 2.78
CA GLY A 95 -6.37 12.69 3.08
C GLY A 95 -7.87 12.90 3.27
N VAL A 96 -8.73 12.25 2.47
CA VAL A 96 -10.18 12.33 2.64
C VAL A 96 -10.65 11.61 3.91
N LEU A 97 -10.04 10.48 4.27
CA LEU A 97 -10.30 9.80 5.53
C LEU A 97 -9.89 10.64 6.75
N VAL A 98 -8.73 11.29 6.70
CA VAL A 98 -8.29 12.20 7.77
C VAL A 98 -9.23 13.39 7.87
N LEU A 99 -9.61 13.99 6.74
CA LEU A 99 -10.55 15.11 6.71
C LEU A 99 -11.93 14.72 7.25
N SER A 100 -12.45 13.54 6.90
CA SER A 100 -13.75 13.10 7.41
C SER A 100 -13.71 12.90 8.93
N TYR A 101 -12.62 12.33 9.45
CA TYR A 101 -12.41 12.21 10.88
C TYR A 101 -12.36 13.57 11.58
N GLU A 102 -11.62 14.54 11.03
CA GLU A 102 -11.56 15.91 11.56
C GLU A 102 -12.92 16.61 11.57
N LEU A 103 -13.78 16.31 10.59
CA LEU A 103 -15.13 16.87 10.47
C LEU A 103 -16.20 16.06 11.23
N GLY A 104 -15.84 14.94 11.86
CA GLY A 104 -16.81 14.04 12.52
C GLY A 104 -17.78 13.36 11.54
N MET A 105 -17.35 13.18 10.29
CA MET A 105 -18.12 12.51 9.24
C MET A 105 -17.72 11.05 9.15
N ASP A 106 -18.73 10.18 9.15
CA ASP A 106 -18.56 8.77 8.80
C ASP A 106 -18.70 8.62 7.27
N LEU A 107 -17.67 8.07 6.63
CA LEU A 107 -17.67 7.83 5.19
C LEU A 107 -17.99 6.37 4.91
N SER A 108 -19.09 6.13 4.23
CA SER A 108 -19.45 4.83 3.70
C SER A 108 -18.68 4.54 2.40
N PRO A 109 -18.50 3.26 2.01
CA PRO A 109 -17.98 2.92 0.68
C PRO A 109 -18.75 3.59 -0.47
N GLU A 110 -20.06 3.83 -0.32
CA GLU A 110 -20.90 4.55 -1.27
C GLU A 110 -20.46 6.01 -1.47
N ASP A 111 -20.03 6.69 -0.40
CA ASP A 111 -19.51 8.06 -0.49
C ASP A 111 -18.24 8.09 -1.34
N PHE A 112 -17.37 7.09 -1.17
CA PHE A 112 -16.18 6.93 -1.99
C PHE A 112 -16.51 6.60 -3.45
N GLU A 113 -17.52 5.76 -3.72
CA GLU A 113 -18.02 5.55 -5.09
C GLU A 113 -18.55 6.84 -5.71
N GLY A 114 -19.14 7.73 -4.91
CA GLY A 114 -19.57 9.06 -5.33
C GLY A 114 -18.40 9.93 -5.81
N LEU A 115 -17.27 9.86 -5.12
CA LEU A 115 -16.10 10.71 -5.31
C LEU A 115 -15.09 10.16 -6.33
N TRP A 116 -14.92 8.83 -6.44
CA TRP A 116 -13.92 8.19 -7.29
C TRP A 116 -14.52 7.30 -8.37
N SER A 117 -13.76 7.13 -9.46
CA SER A 117 -14.02 6.10 -10.46
C SER A 117 -12.77 5.28 -10.74
N THR A 118 -12.97 4.05 -11.18
CA THR A 118 -11.90 3.23 -11.74
C THR A 118 -11.74 3.55 -13.22
N ARG A 119 -10.50 3.80 -13.63
CA ARG A 119 -10.12 3.90 -15.04
C ARG A 119 -9.31 2.65 -15.39
N LYS A 120 -9.84 1.81 -16.27
CA LYS A 120 -9.06 0.73 -16.87
C LYS A 120 -8.01 1.34 -17.78
N THR A 121 -6.74 1.04 -17.56
CA THR A 121 -5.67 1.47 -18.48
C THR A 121 -5.35 0.36 -19.47
N SER A 122 -5.18 0.74 -20.74
CA SER A 122 -5.01 -0.19 -21.86
C SER A 122 -3.64 -0.89 -21.88
N ILE A 123 -2.69 -0.46 -21.05
CA ILE A 123 -1.28 -0.85 -21.18
C ILE A 123 -0.93 -2.05 -20.29
N ASP A 124 -1.77 -2.43 -19.33
CA ASP A 124 -1.37 -3.34 -18.25
C ASP A 124 -2.55 -4.03 -17.52
N HIS A 125 -3.78 -3.95 -18.03
CA HIS A 125 -5.00 -4.35 -17.28
C HIS A 125 -5.11 -3.72 -15.88
N SER A 126 -4.28 -2.71 -15.57
CA SER A 126 -4.33 -2.05 -14.27
C SER A 126 -5.53 -1.12 -14.23
N SER A 127 -6.36 -1.29 -13.21
CA SER A 127 -7.44 -0.36 -12.93
C SER A 127 -6.91 0.70 -11.98
N ARG A 128 -6.88 1.95 -12.43
CA ARG A 128 -6.43 3.08 -11.63
C ARG A 128 -7.62 3.80 -11.04
N MET A 129 -7.64 3.91 -9.73
CA MET A 129 -8.62 4.74 -9.05
C MET A 129 -8.26 6.21 -9.20
N ALA A 130 -9.23 7.05 -9.58
CA ALA A 130 -9.04 8.48 -9.77
C ALA A 130 -10.30 9.25 -9.35
N PRO A 131 -10.18 10.47 -8.82
CA PRO A 131 -11.36 11.29 -8.53
C PRO A 131 -12.21 11.48 -9.79
N LYS A 132 -13.53 11.49 -9.63
CA LYS A 132 -14.46 11.85 -10.71
C LYS A 132 -14.25 13.31 -11.10
N LYS A 133 -14.74 13.67 -12.29
CA LYS A 133 -14.65 15.04 -12.81
C LYS A 133 -15.22 16.01 -11.77
N HIS A 134 -14.46 17.04 -11.40
CA HIS A 134 -14.82 18.05 -10.39
C HIS A 134 -14.98 17.54 -8.94
N MET A 135 -14.61 16.30 -8.64
CA MET A 135 -14.69 15.71 -7.28
C MET A 135 -13.32 15.60 -6.59
N SER A 136 -12.30 16.33 -7.06
CA SER A 136 -10.99 16.36 -6.41
C SER A 136 -11.02 17.27 -5.19
N ILE A 137 -10.98 16.69 -4.00
CA ILE A 137 -11.03 17.42 -2.73
C ILE A 137 -9.65 17.98 -2.36
N ILE A 138 -8.60 17.14 -2.49
CA ILE A 138 -7.24 17.51 -2.06
C ILE A 138 -6.38 17.76 -3.30
N GLN A 139 -5.80 18.96 -3.38
CA GLN A 139 -4.98 19.40 -4.51
C GLN A 139 -3.50 19.50 -4.11
N GLY A 140 -2.61 19.59 -5.12
CA GLY A 140 -1.17 19.81 -4.88
C GLY A 140 -0.33 18.53 -4.68
N HIS A 141 -0.89 17.35 -4.93
CA HIS A 141 -0.12 16.10 -4.91
C HIS A 141 0.97 16.09 -5.99
N THR A 142 2.16 15.63 -5.65
CA THR A 142 3.20 15.35 -6.65
C THR A 142 2.76 14.15 -7.49
N SER A 143 2.28 14.40 -8.71
CA SER A 143 1.76 13.38 -9.64
C SER A 143 2.84 12.44 -10.21
N ASN A 144 4.12 12.77 -10.03
CA ASN A 144 5.24 12.08 -10.68
C ASN A 144 6.13 11.34 -9.69
N ALA A 145 5.66 10.19 -9.23
CA ALA A 145 6.50 9.24 -8.52
C ALA A 145 7.11 8.22 -9.49
N LYS A 146 8.01 8.64 -10.39
CA LYS A 146 8.72 7.67 -11.26
C LYS A 146 9.36 6.58 -10.38
N GLY A 147 9.16 5.31 -10.78
CA GLY A 147 9.72 4.15 -10.07
C GLY A 147 9.06 3.85 -8.71
N TRP A 148 7.88 4.39 -8.39
CA TRP A 148 7.24 4.17 -7.08
C TRP A 148 6.97 2.70 -6.75
N PHE A 149 6.80 1.87 -7.78
CA PHE A 149 6.53 0.44 -7.68
C PHE A 149 7.80 -0.43 -7.65
N GLU A 150 9.00 0.13 -7.78
CA GLU A 150 10.25 -0.64 -7.92
C GLU A 150 10.62 -1.44 -6.67
N ARG A 151 10.17 -0.98 -5.50
CA ARG A 151 10.48 -1.61 -4.21
C ARG A 151 9.20 -1.95 -3.48
N PHE A 152 9.02 -3.24 -3.23
CA PHE A 152 7.88 -3.79 -2.53
C PHE A 152 8.28 -4.85 -1.52
N PHE A 153 7.38 -5.08 -0.57
CA PHE A 153 7.42 -6.16 0.39
C PHE A 153 6.00 -6.67 0.62
N TYR A 154 5.90 -7.87 1.16
CA TYR A 154 4.63 -8.43 1.59
C TYR A 154 4.41 -8.10 3.06
N VAL A 155 3.15 -7.90 3.43
CA VAL A 155 2.70 -7.66 4.80
C VAL A 155 1.68 -8.73 5.14
N ARG A 156 1.81 -9.34 6.31
CA ARG A 156 0.82 -10.31 6.80
C ARG A 156 -0.49 -9.61 7.12
N ILE A 157 -1.61 -10.19 6.67
CA ILE A 157 -2.96 -9.76 6.99
C ILE A 157 -3.31 -10.31 8.37
N ASP A 158 -3.38 -9.42 9.35
CA ASP A 158 -3.86 -9.65 10.72
C ASP A 158 -4.28 -8.31 11.35
N GLY A 159 -4.79 -8.35 12.58
CA GLY A 159 -5.25 -7.16 13.32
C GLY A 159 -4.15 -6.16 13.70
N ALA A 160 -2.88 -6.39 13.37
CA ALA A 160 -1.83 -5.38 13.48
C ALA A 160 -1.63 -4.59 12.18
N SER A 161 -2.17 -5.10 11.06
CA SER A 161 -1.99 -4.55 9.71
C SER A 161 -3.27 -3.98 9.09
N VAL A 162 -4.45 -4.43 9.53
CA VAL A 162 -5.79 -4.08 9.06
C VAL A 162 -6.71 -3.91 10.27
#